data_AF-A0A955GXV6-F1
#
_entry.id   AF-A0A955GXV6-F1
#
_cell.length_a   1.000
_cell.length_b   1.000
_cell.length_c   1.000
_cell.angle_alpha   90.00
_cell.angle_beta   90.00
_cell.angle_gamma   90.00
#
_symmetry.space_group_name_H-M   'P 1'
#
loop_
_entity.id
_entity.type
_entity.pdbx_description
1 polymer ?
#
loop_
_entity_poly.entity_id
_entity_poly.type
_entity_poly.pdbx_seq_one_letter_code
_entity_poly.pdbx_strand_id
1 'polypeptide(L)'
;MKKVIILILILVVLGVVGVFAFGPKPDENIPSAQIDENVSLDENMDDVDTATEDNTSLSLRGRRYNAAISFKGFGPGKEHEGSIKTVTSTFATDESMVFSGEIIADMNTISTEIDLLTNDLKSERFFDTSTYSEAKFVVVSNTESDVTGDMTIHGVTKRITVPYTTTKEGFSSTFNIDMKDFGINQTLANEVIELTINLN
;
A
#
# COMPACT_ATOMS: atom_id res chain seq x y z
N MET A 1 33.89 -41.65 -27.71
CA MET A 1 34.10 -40.21 -27.93
C MET A 1 32.85 -39.46 -27.46
N LYS A 2 32.85 -39.06 -26.19
CA LYS A 2 31.82 -38.22 -25.54
C LYS A 2 32.51 -36.90 -25.25
N LYS A 3 32.03 -35.76 -25.78
CA LYS A 3 32.35 -34.36 -25.40
C LYS A 3 31.95 -33.37 -26.52
N VAL A 4 30.65 -33.14 -26.74
CA VAL A 4 30.18 -31.93 -27.50
C VAL A 4 28.82 -31.38 -27.01
N ILE A 5 28.00 -32.14 -26.24
CA ILE A 5 26.60 -31.73 -25.97
C ILE A 5 26.43 -30.79 -24.75
N ILE A 6 27.47 -30.52 -23.95
CA ILE A 6 27.33 -29.79 -22.66
C ILE A 6 27.43 -28.25 -22.81
N LEU A 7 27.77 -27.69 -23.98
CA LEU A 7 27.97 -26.24 -24.10
C LEU A 7 26.71 -25.43 -24.47
N ILE A 8 25.64 -26.06 -24.97
CA ILE A 8 24.40 -25.35 -25.37
C ILE A 8 23.43 -25.19 -24.20
N LEU A 9 23.49 -26.05 -23.18
CA LEU A 9 22.60 -25.91 -22.00
C LEU A 9 23.02 -24.78 -21.05
N ILE A 10 24.30 -24.38 -21.06
CA ILE A 10 24.81 -23.32 -20.15
C ILE A 10 24.51 -21.92 -20.71
N LEU A 11 24.37 -21.76 -22.02
CA LEU A 11 24.01 -20.48 -22.64
C LEU A 11 22.52 -20.14 -22.50
N VAL A 12 21.63 -21.14 -22.32
CA VAL A 12 20.22 -20.88 -22.02
C VAL A 12 20.02 -20.51 -20.54
N VAL A 13 20.89 -20.98 -19.63
CA VAL A 13 20.83 -20.58 -18.21
C VAL A 13 21.42 -19.18 -17.98
N LEU A 14 22.40 -18.73 -18.78
CA LEU A 14 22.91 -17.36 -18.72
C LEU A 14 22.02 -16.34 -19.48
N GLY A 15 21.22 -16.79 -20.44
CA GLY A 15 20.33 -15.91 -21.22
C GLY A 15 19.08 -15.42 -20.50
N VAL A 16 18.68 -16.05 -19.38
CA VAL A 16 17.49 -15.64 -18.60
C VAL A 16 17.85 -14.66 -17.48
N VAL A 17 19.12 -14.53 -17.12
CA VAL A 17 19.57 -13.61 -16.04
C VAL A 17 19.70 -12.16 -16.54
N GLY A 18 19.70 -11.92 -17.86
CA GLY A 18 20.01 -10.61 -18.45
C GLY A 18 18.83 -9.73 -18.87
N VAL A 19 17.57 -10.15 -18.72
CA VAL A 19 16.40 -9.39 -19.24
C VAL A 19 15.69 -8.55 -18.19
N PHE A 20 15.98 -8.72 -16.89
CA PHE A 20 15.31 -7.94 -15.84
C PHE A 20 15.86 -6.52 -15.66
N ALA A 21 16.93 -6.12 -16.36
CA ALA A 21 17.53 -4.78 -16.20
C ALA A 21 16.87 -3.66 -17.03
N PHE A 22 15.89 -3.97 -17.90
CA PHE A 22 15.30 -3.03 -18.87
C PHE A 22 13.78 -2.88 -18.74
N GLY A 23 13.22 -3.00 -17.53
CA GLY A 23 11.83 -2.67 -17.24
C GLY A 23 11.68 -1.32 -16.55
N PRO A 24 10.50 -0.67 -16.63
CA PRO A 24 10.16 0.43 -15.75
C PRO A 24 10.28 -0.05 -14.29
N LYS A 25 10.71 0.85 -13.42
CA LYS A 25 10.95 0.63 -11.99
C LYS A 25 10.26 1.77 -11.24
N PRO A 26 10.00 1.61 -9.92
CA PRO A 26 9.59 2.73 -9.09
C PRO A 26 10.49 3.95 -9.31
N ASP A 27 9.90 5.13 -9.42
CA ASP A 27 10.66 6.38 -9.55
C ASP A 27 11.54 6.56 -8.31
N GLU A 28 12.85 6.73 -8.52
CA GLU A 28 13.85 6.86 -7.45
C GLU A 28 13.64 8.13 -6.60
N ASN A 29 12.87 9.10 -7.09
CA ASN A 29 12.51 10.32 -6.36
C ASN A 29 11.28 10.14 -5.46
N ILE A 30 10.54 9.03 -5.61
CA ILE A 30 9.41 8.73 -4.73
C ILE A 30 9.95 8.01 -3.48
N PRO A 31 9.79 8.59 -2.29
CA PRO A 31 10.31 8.00 -1.06
C PRO A 31 9.59 6.70 -0.73
N SER A 32 10.31 5.74 -0.15
CA SER A 32 9.70 4.53 0.39
C SER A 32 9.13 4.79 1.78
N ALA A 33 8.03 4.12 2.13
CA ALA A 33 7.48 4.13 3.48
C ALA A 33 8.55 3.68 4.48
N GLN A 34 8.71 4.44 5.56
CA GLN A 34 9.64 4.10 6.63
C GLN A 34 8.93 3.21 7.64
N ILE A 35 9.34 1.94 7.74
CA ILE A 35 8.78 0.98 8.70
C ILE A 35 9.47 1.13 10.05
N ASP A 36 8.69 1.30 11.12
CA ASP A 36 9.22 1.24 12.49
C ASP A 36 9.22 -0.22 12.98
N GLU A 37 10.38 -0.86 12.92
CA GLU A 37 10.57 -2.26 13.33
C GLU A 37 10.51 -2.46 14.86
N ASN A 38 10.54 -1.40 15.67
CA ASN A 38 10.61 -1.49 17.14
C ASN A 38 9.24 -1.38 17.82
N VAL A 39 8.15 -1.28 17.05
CA VAL A 39 6.79 -1.22 17.60
C VAL A 39 6.23 -2.63 17.71
N SER A 40 6.04 -3.10 18.95
CA SER A 40 5.18 -4.25 19.22
C SER A 40 3.73 -3.82 19.07
N LEU A 41 3.11 -4.18 17.94
CA LEU A 41 1.68 -3.99 17.73
C LEU A 41 0.96 -5.12 18.47
N ASP A 42 0.25 -4.79 19.55
CA ASP A 42 -0.54 -5.78 20.29
C ASP A 42 -1.65 -6.34 19.39
N GLU A 43 -1.62 -7.66 19.16
CA GLU A 43 -2.53 -8.37 18.24
C GLU A 43 -3.96 -8.57 18.79
N ASN A 44 -4.28 -8.05 19.98
CA ASN A 44 -5.61 -8.13 20.59
C ASN A 44 -6.23 -6.74 20.71
N MET A 45 -7.00 -6.34 19.72
CA MET A 45 -7.99 -5.26 19.87
C MET A 45 -9.40 -5.77 19.58
N ASP A 46 -9.71 -6.95 20.12
CA ASP A 46 -11.08 -7.42 20.32
C ASP A 46 -11.33 -7.52 21.83
N ASP A 47 -12.15 -6.60 22.32
CA ASP A 47 -12.97 -6.62 23.56
C ASP A 47 -12.65 -5.60 24.70
N VAL A 48 -13.76 -4.97 25.15
CA VAL A 48 -14.02 -4.18 26.37
C VAL A 48 -13.62 -2.68 26.33
N ASP A 49 -14.47 -1.66 26.58
CA ASP A 49 -15.65 -1.57 27.44
C ASP A 49 -16.72 -0.57 26.94
N THR A 50 -17.95 -0.83 27.37
CA THR A 50 -19.15 -0.02 27.22
C THR A 50 -19.10 1.15 28.20
N ALA A 51 -18.95 2.37 27.70
CA ALA A 51 -19.33 3.58 28.44
C ALA A 51 -20.11 4.51 27.52
N THR A 52 -21.41 4.59 27.78
CA THR A 52 -22.32 5.54 27.16
C THR A 52 -22.12 6.92 27.78
N GLU A 53 -22.26 7.93 26.91
CA GLU A 53 -22.47 9.36 27.17
C GLU A 53 -21.25 10.29 27.00
N ASP A 54 -21.34 11.09 25.93
CA ASP A 54 -20.68 12.37 25.64
C ASP A 54 -19.41 12.40 24.76
N ASN A 55 -19.46 11.75 23.59
CA ASN A 55 -18.43 11.87 22.54
C ASN A 55 -18.93 12.47 21.21
N THR A 56 -20.19 12.90 21.12
CA THR A 56 -20.74 13.55 19.93
C THR A 56 -20.35 15.03 19.77
N SER A 57 -19.65 15.64 20.74
CA SER A 57 -19.25 17.06 20.65
C SER A 57 -17.80 17.29 20.20
N LEU A 58 -16.91 16.29 20.32
CA LEU A 58 -15.50 16.43 19.91
C LEU A 58 -15.27 16.02 18.44
N SER A 59 -16.10 15.10 17.91
CA SER A 59 -16.03 14.63 16.51
C SER A 59 -16.53 15.65 15.48
N LEU A 60 -16.97 16.83 15.91
CA LEU A 60 -17.55 17.89 15.07
C LEU A 60 -16.60 19.07 14.77
N ARG A 61 -15.37 19.08 15.29
CA ARG A 61 -14.49 20.26 15.18
C ARG A 61 -13.42 20.18 14.08
N GLY A 62 -13.14 19.00 13.55
CA GLY A 62 -12.16 18.81 12.48
C GLY A 62 -12.77 18.84 11.07
N ARG A 63 -12.01 19.30 10.08
CA ARG A 63 -12.36 19.11 8.67
C ARG A 63 -12.15 17.64 8.31
N ARG A 64 -13.18 17.00 7.75
CA ARG A 64 -13.14 15.60 7.30
C ARG A 64 -12.84 15.52 5.80
N TYR A 65 -12.22 14.42 5.39
CA TYR A 65 -11.80 14.20 4.01
C TYR A 65 -12.31 12.86 3.49
N ASN A 66 -12.72 12.85 2.22
CA ASN A 66 -12.83 11.61 1.47
C ASN A 66 -11.44 11.17 1.04
N ALA A 67 -11.26 9.86 0.86
CA ALA A 67 -9.99 9.31 0.40
C ALA A 67 -10.15 8.65 -0.97
N ALA A 68 -9.14 8.83 -1.82
CA ALA A 68 -8.99 8.10 -3.07
C ALA A 68 -7.59 7.47 -3.12
N ILE A 69 -7.53 6.20 -3.55
CA ILE A 69 -6.30 5.42 -3.58
C ILE A 69 -6.02 4.95 -5.01
N SER A 70 -4.84 5.26 -5.50
CA SER A 70 -4.28 4.72 -6.74
C SER A 70 -2.91 4.09 -6.49
N PHE A 71 -2.50 3.21 -7.39
CA PHE A 71 -1.21 2.55 -7.33
C PHE A 71 -0.62 2.36 -8.72
N LYS A 72 0.71 2.19 -8.77
CA LYS A 72 1.43 1.75 -9.96
C LYS A 72 2.29 0.54 -9.60
N GLY A 73 2.09 -0.55 -10.37
CA GLY A 73 2.86 -1.78 -10.25
C GLY A 73 3.80 -1.96 -11.45
N PHE A 74 4.94 -2.62 -11.22
CA PHE A 74 5.99 -2.78 -12.22
C PHE A 74 6.27 -4.26 -12.50
N GLY A 75 6.33 -4.62 -13.78
CA GLY A 75 6.64 -5.97 -14.24
C GLY A 75 7.71 -5.96 -15.35
N PRO A 76 8.03 -7.13 -15.94
CA PRO A 76 9.06 -7.22 -16.98
C PRO A 76 8.73 -6.37 -18.21
N GLY A 77 9.35 -5.19 -18.31
CA GLY A 77 9.17 -4.25 -19.42
C GLY A 77 7.86 -3.45 -19.40
N LYS A 78 7.06 -3.51 -18.32
CA LYS A 78 5.73 -2.88 -18.25
C LYS A 78 5.44 -2.29 -16.88
N GLU A 79 4.62 -1.26 -16.85
CA GLU A 79 3.99 -0.73 -15.66
C GLU A 79 2.48 -0.66 -15.88
N HIS A 80 1.71 -0.81 -14.81
CA HIS A 80 0.26 -0.75 -14.83
C HIS A 80 -0.22 0.13 -13.69
N GLU A 81 -1.22 0.95 -13.97
CA GLU A 81 -1.87 1.78 -12.97
C GLU A 81 -3.16 1.10 -12.51
N GLY A 82 -3.49 1.28 -11.24
CA GLY A 82 -4.73 0.78 -10.68
C GLY A 82 -5.26 1.67 -9.57
N SER A 83 -6.44 1.31 -9.09
CA SER A 83 -7.14 2.04 -8.03
C SER A 83 -8.00 1.11 -7.20
N ILE A 84 -8.39 1.60 -6.02
CA ILE A 84 -9.44 1.01 -5.20
C ILE A 84 -10.71 1.85 -5.40
N LYS A 85 -11.78 1.24 -5.90
CA LYS A 85 -13.01 1.98 -6.23
C LYS A 85 -13.83 2.36 -5.01
N THR A 86 -13.78 1.56 -3.95
CA THR A 86 -14.50 1.81 -2.71
C THR A 86 -13.52 2.03 -1.57
N VAL A 87 -13.45 3.27 -1.10
CA VAL A 87 -12.62 3.70 0.02
C VAL A 87 -13.50 4.46 1.01
N THR A 88 -13.49 4.03 2.26
CA THR A 88 -14.16 4.71 3.38
C THR A 88 -13.11 5.48 4.17
N SER A 89 -13.44 6.69 4.60
CA SER A 89 -12.53 7.55 5.35
C SER A 89 -13.26 8.20 6.51
N THR A 90 -12.66 8.12 7.70
CA THR A 90 -12.99 8.98 8.84
C THR A 90 -11.92 10.06 9.06
N PHE A 91 -10.92 10.11 8.18
CA PHE A 91 -9.77 11.00 8.28
C PHE A 91 -10.19 12.46 8.47
N ALA A 92 -9.60 13.10 9.47
CA ALA A 92 -9.88 14.49 9.79
C ALA A 92 -8.63 15.23 10.27
N THR A 93 -8.65 16.55 10.09
CA THR A 93 -7.66 17.47 10.65
C THR A 93 -8.33 18.52 11.52
N ASP A 94 -7.71 18.89 12.64
CA ASP A 94 -8.17 19.99 13.48
C ASP A 94 -7.59 21.37 13.05
N GLU A 95 -7.90 22.43 13.80
CA GLU A 95 -7.40 23.77 13.51
C GLU A 95 -5.87 23.90 13.64
N SER A 96 -5.23 22.97 14.35
CA SER A 96 -3.77 22.91 14.55
C SER A 96 -3.08 21.96 13.56
N MET A 97 -3.80 21.48 12.54
CA MET A 97 -3.33 20.50 11.56
C MET A 97 -2.93 19.14 12.14
N VAL A 98 -3.53 18.74 13.27
CA VAL A 98 -3.34 17.39 13.82
C VAL A 98 -4.26 16.42 13.09
N PHE A 99 -3.67 15.39 12.50
CA PHE A 99 -4.36 14.34 11.77
C PHE A 99 -4.91 13.27 12.72
N SER A 100 -6.07 12.73 12.38
CA SER A 100 -6.73 11.65 13.12
C SER A 100 -7.65 10.84 12.22
N GLY A 101 -8.08 9.68 12.70
CA GLY A 101 -9.02 8.80 12.01
C GLY A 101 -8.32 7.71 11.20
N GLU A 102 -9.08 7.11 10.29
CA GLU A 102 -8.63 5.98 9.49
C GLU A 102 -9.13 6.04 8.04
N ILE A 103 -8.44 5.31 7.18
CA ILE A 103 -8.81 5.07 5.79
C ILE A 103 -8.92 3.54 5.62
N ILE A 104 -10.05 3.08 5.12
CA ILE A 104 -10.34 1.66 4.86
C ILE A 104 -10.60 1.49 3.37
N ALA A 105 -9.82 0.62 2.73
CA ALA A 105 -9.93 0.25 1.33
C ALA A 105 -10.62 -1.11 1.21
N ASP A 106 -11.71 -1.19 0.45
CA ASP A 106 -12.31 -2.48 0.07
C ASP A 106 -11.50 -3.08 -1.08
N MET A 107 -10.65 -4.04 -0.73
CA MET A 107 -9.71 -4.67 -1.66
C MET A 107 -10.43 -5.51 -2.73
N ASN A 108 -11.67 -5.93 -2.52
CA ASN A 108 -12.45 -6.59 -3.57
C ASN A 108 -12.77 -5.64 -4.74
N THR A 109 -12.62 -4.33 -4.53
CA THR A 109 -12.83 -3.31 -5.55
C THR A 109 -11.54 -2.85 -6.25
N ILE A 110 -10.40 -3.51 -5.96
CA ILE A 110 -9.16 -3.29 -6.71
C ILE A 110 -9.40 -3.48 -8.21
N SER A 111 -8.85 -2.57 -9.01
CA SER A 111 -9.05 -2.53 -10.44
C SER A 111 -7.83 -1.94 -11.14
N THR A 112 -7.49 -2.52 -12.28
CA THR A 112 -6.56 -1.94 -13.28
C THR A 112 -7.32 -1.72 -14.58
N GLU A 113 -6.63 -1.24 -15.61
CA GLU A 113 -7.16 -1.14 -16.97
C GLU A 113 -7.26 -2.49 -17.69
N ILE A 114 -6.74 -3.58 -17.10
CA ILE A 114 -6.74 -4.93 -17.66
C ILE A 114 -7.46 -5.90 -16.73
N ASP A 115 -8.59 -6.46 -17.17
CA ASP A 115 -9.40 -7.39 -16.36
C ASP A 115 -8.62 -8.63 -15.89
N LEU A 116 -7.75 -9.18 -16.76
CA LEU A 116 -6.91 -10.32 -16.42
C LEU A 116 -5.93 -9.99 -15.29
N LEU A 117 -5.31 -8.80 -15.32
CA LEU A 117 -4.42 -8.34 -14.25
C LEU A 117 -5.22 -8.08 -12.97
N THR A 118 -6.38 -7.45 -13.09
CA THR A 118 -7.28 -7.20 -11.96
C THR A 118 -7.66 -8.51 -11.24
N ASN A 119 -8.01 -9.56 -11.98
CA ASN A 119 -8.33 -10.86 -11.41
C ASN A 119 -7.11 -11.51 -10.76
N ASP A 120 -5.92 -11.33 -11.33
CA ASP A 120 -4.68 -11.86 -10.78
C ASP A 120 -4.30 -11.19 -9.46
N LEU A 121 -4.42 -9.86 -9.38
CA LEU A 121 -4.19 -9.10 -8.15
C LEU A 121 -5.14 -9.53 -7.02
N LYS A 122 -6.37 -9.94 -7.34
CA LYS A 122 -7.34 -10.43 -6.34
C LYS A 122 -7.05 -11.82 -5.81
N SER A 123 -6.26 -12.61 -6.53
CA SER A 123 -6.04 -14.02 -6.21
C SER A 123 -5.17 -14.23 -4.96
N GLU A 124 -5.18 -15.46 -4.43
CA GLU A 124 -4.31 -15.93 -3.35
C GLU A 124 -2.81 -15.69 -3.60
N ARG A 125 -2.41 -15.55 -4.87
CA ARG A 125 -1.01 -15.27 -5.20
C ARG A 125 -0.61 -13.83 -4.87
N PHE A 126 -1.55 -12.88 -4.86
CA PHE A 126 -1.30 -11.46 -4.65
C PHE A 126 -1.96 -10.97 -3.35
N PHE A 127 -3.08 -10.25 -3.43
CA PHE A 127 -3.71 -9.63 -2.28
C PHE A 127 -4.71 -10.55 -1.56
N ASP A 128 -5.02 -11.72 -2.13
CA ASP A 128 -6.01 -12.67 -1.61
C ASP A 128 -7.25 -11.98 -1.06
N THR A 129 -7.95 -11.21 -1.90
CA THR A 129 -8.99 -10.29 -1.43
C THR A 129 -10.22 -11.01 -0.90
N SER A 130 -10.34 -12.31 -1.19
CA SER A 130 -11.37 -13.17 -0.60
C SER A 130 -11.12 -13.42 0.90
N THR A 131 -9.85 -13.48 1.32
CA THR A 131 -9.45 -13.65 2.73
C THR A 131 -9.21 -12.31 3.40
N TYR A 132 -8.49 -11.40 2.72
CA TYR A 132 -8.15 -10.07 3.20
C TYR A 132 -8.92 -9.02 2.40
N SER A 133 -10.22 -8.93 2.66
CA SER A 133 -11.13 -8.02 1.95
C SER A 133 -10.85 -6.54 2.22
N GLU A 134 -10.11 -6.23 3.28
CA GLU A 134 -9.83 -4.86 3.70
C GLU A 134 -8.31 -4.61 3.83
N ALA A 135 -7.89 -3.44 3.37
CA ALA A 135 -6.63 -2.82 3.75
C ALA A 135 -6.94 -1.52 4.51
N LYS A 136 -6.12 -1.19 5.49
CA LYS A 136 -6.42 -0.10 6.44
C LYS A 136 -5.20 0.74 6.75
N PHE A 137 -5.41 2.03 6.96
CA PHE A 137 -4.42 2.94 7.54
C PHE A 137 -5.05 3.69 8.71
N VAL A 138 -4.51 3.54 9.91
CA VAL A 138 -4.97 4.23 11.12
C VAL A 138 -3.93 5.25 11.54
N VAL A 139 -4.32 6.53 11.62
CA VAL A 139 -3.40 7.62 11.98
C VAL A 139 -2.97 7.50 13.44
N VAL A 140 -1.67 7.65 13.68
CA VAL A 140 -1.08 7.66 15.03
C VAL A 140 -0.56 9.05 15.37
N SER A 141 0.14 9.70 14.44
CA SER A 141 0.65 11.06 14.61
C SER A 141 1.01 11.68 13.26
N ASN A 142 1.23 12.98 13.23
CA ASN A 142 1.80 13.67 12.08
C ASN A 142 2.73 14.81 12.52
N THR A 143 3.66 15.15 11.64
CA THR A 143 4.46 16.38 11.66
C THR A 143 3.92 17.33 10.59
N GLU A 144 4.65 18.41 10.27
CA GLU A 144 4.27 19.32 9.18
C GLU A 144 4.36 18.67 7.78
N SER A 145 5.14 17.60 7.63
CA SER A 145 5.46 16.97 6.34
C SER A 145 5.18 15.47 6.28
N ASP A 146 5.04 14.81 7.43
CA ASP A 146 4.96 13.35 7.49
C ASP A 146 3.77 12.90 8.34
N VAL A 147 3.14 11.81 7.92
CA VAL A 147 2.11 11.14 8.69
C VAL A 147 2.61 9.75 9.08
N THR A 148 2.42 9.42 10.35
CA THR A 148 2.75 8.11 10.92
C THR A 148 1.45 7.41 11.28
N GLY A 149 1.34 6.15 10.88
CA GLY A 149 0.15 5.34 11.16
C GLY A 149 0.38 3.85 11.02
N ASP A 150 -0.59 3.09 11.48
CA ASP A 150 -0.63 1.64 11.35
C ASP A 150 -1.27 1.26 10.02
N MET A 151 -0.47 0.72 9.11
CA MET A 151 -0.91 0.22 7.82
C MET A 151 -1.09 -1.30 7.89
N THR A 152 -2.30 -1.76 7.58
CA THR A 152 -2.62 -3.19 7.44
C THR A 152 -2.89 -3.51 5.97
N ILE A 153 -2.10 -4.41 5.40
CA ILE A 153 -2.31 -4.98 4.06
C ILE A 153 -2.14 -6.50 4.17
N HIS A 154 -3.06 -7.27 3.58
CA HIS A 154 -2.96 -8.74 3.54
C HIS A 154 -2.78 -9.36 4.94
N GLY A 155 -3.54 -8.83 5.91
CA GLY A 155 -3.53 -9.27 7.31
C GLY A 155 -2.30 -8.87 8.13
N VAL A 156 -1.26 -8.32 7.51
CA VAL A 156 -0.04 -7.88 8.19
C VAL A 156 -0.13 -6.39 8.49
N THR A 157 0.09 -6.01 9.76
CA THR A 157 0.14 -4.61 10.17
C THR A 157 1.57 -4.15 10.40
N LYS A 158 1.92 -2.98 9.84
CA LYS A 158 3.20 -2.30 10.02
C LYS A 158 2.94 -0.84 10.41
N ARG A 159 3.66 -0.36 11.42
CA ARG A 159 3.77 1.07 11.70
C ARG A 159 4.65 1.70 10.61
N ILE A 160 4.10 2.63 9.85
CA ILE A 160 4.84 3.33 8.79
C ILE A 160 4.78 4.84 8.95
N THR A 161 5.81 5.51 8.47
CA THR A 161 5.84 6.96 8.25
C THR A 161 5.96 7.24 6.76
N VAL A 162 5.08 8.09 6.24
CA VAL A 162 5.06 8.51 4.82
C VAL A 162 4.93 10.03 4.72
N PRO A 163 5.56 10.64 3.70
CA PRO A 163 5.44 12.07 3.49
C PRO A 163 4.09 12.42 2.89
N TYR A 164 3.61 13.62 3.16
CA TYR A 164 2.43 14.18 2.52
C TYR A 164 2.69 15.62 2.08
N THR A 165 1.86 16.09 1.17
CA THR A 165 1.85 17.47 0.69
C THR A 165 0.45 18.04 0.81
N THR A 166 0.35 19.33 1.11
CA THR A 166 -0.92 20.05 1.11
C THR A 166 -1.25 20.49 -0.32
N THR A 167 -2.46 20.16 -0.78
CA THR A 167 -3.00 20.57 -2.07
C THR A 167 -4.09 21.62 -1.89
N LYS A 168 -4.68 22.11 -2.99
CA LYS A 168 -5.85 22.99 -2.90
C LYS A 168 -7.10 22.27 -2.37
N GLU A 169 -7.17 20.97 -2.60
CA GLU A 169 -8.34 20.12 -2.33
C GLU A 169 -8.21 19.40 -0.98
N GLY A 170 -6.99 19.16 -0.51
CA GLY A 170 -6.70 18.68 0.83
C GLY A 170 -5.25 18.25 0.97
N PHE A 171 -5.00 16.94 1.02
CA PHE A 171 -3.65 16.38 1.17
C PHE A 171 -3.39 15.28 0.15
N SER A 172 -2.13 15.10 -0.23
CA SER A 172 -1.70 14.03 -1.12
C SER A 172 -0.41 13.41 -0.60
N SER A 173 -0.35 12.08 -0.59
CA SER A 173 0.82 11.32 -0.22
C SER A 173 1.12 10.32 -1.33
N THR A 174 2.33 10.41 -1.89
CA THR A 174 2.85 9.45 -2.88
C THR A 174 4.13 8.85 -2.34
N PHE A 175 4.17 7.53 -2.23
CA PHE A 175 5.27 6.79 -1.63
C PHE A 175 5.33 5.36 -2.16
N ASN A 176 6.50 4.73 -2.04
CA ASN A 176 6.69 3.32 -2.38
C ASN A 176 6.47 2.43 -1.16
N ILE A 177 5.93 1.23 -1.37
CA ILE A 177 5.96 0.14 -0.37
C ILE A 177 6.57 -1.11 -1.00
N ASP A 178 7.23 -1.94 -0.20
CA ASP A 178 7.57 -3.31 -0.57
C ASP A 178 6.45 -4.26 -0.11
N MET A 179 5.79 -4.91 -1.06
CA MET A 179 4.72 -5.87 -0.79
C MET A 179 5.17 -7.05 0.09
N LYS A 180 6.48 -7.37 0.12
CA LYS A 180 7.05 -8.40 0.99
C LYS A 180 6.87 -8.09 2.46
N ASP A 181 6.93 -6.82 2.84
CA ASP A 181 6.75 -6.39 4.23
C ASP A 181 5.35 -6.74 4.76
N PHE A 182 4.40 -6.95 3.84
CA PHE A 182 3.02 -7.34 4.08
C PHE A 182 2.73 -8.82 3.72
N GLY A 183 3.79 -9.62 3.53
CA GLY A 183 3.69 -11.06 3.27
C GLY A 183 3.34 -11.43 1.82
N ILE A 184 3.27 -10.47 0.91
CA ILE A 184 2.97 -10.70 -0.50
C ILE A 184 4.29 -10.79 -1.28
N ASN A 185 4.68 -12.02 -1.63
CA ASN A 185 5.95 -12.28 -2.32
C ASN A 185 5.69 -12.55 -3.82
N GLN A 186 6.40 -11.85 -4.71
CA GLN A 186 6.24 -11.99 -6.16
C GLN A 186 7.56 -12.32 -6.85
N THR A 187 7.55 -13.37 -7.67
CA THR A 187 8.72 -13.74 -8.49
C THR A 187 8.61 -13.26 -9.94
N LEU A 188 7.43 -12.78 -10.36
CA LEU A 188 7.10 -12.42 -11.74
C LEU A 188 6.84 -10.93 -11.93
N ALA A 189 6.82 -10.16 -10.83
CA ALA A 189 6.65 -8.72 -10.80
C ALA A 189 7.66 -8.10 -9.81
N ASN A 190 7.87 -6.80 -9.90
CA ASN A 190 8.54 -6.06 -8.85
C ASN A 190 7.64 -6.04 -7.61
N GLU A 191 8.22 -6.29 -6.45
CA GLU A 191 7.50 -6.29 -5.18
C GLU A 191 7.32 -4.88 -4.62
N VAL A 192 8.12 -3.92 -5.11
CA VAL A 192 7.92 -2.51 -4.81
C VAL A 192 6.86 -1.92 -5.73
N ILE A 193 5.83 -1.32 -5.13
CA ILE A 193 4.77 -0.58 -5.82
C ILE A 193 4.74 0.87 -5.35
N GLU A 194 4.32 1.76 -6.23
CA GLU A 194 4.04 3.16 -5.91
C GLU A 194 2.58 3.29 -5.49
N LEU A 195 2.31 3.87 -4.32
CA LEU A 195 0.98 4.19 -3.83
C LEU A 195 0.78 5.70 -3.83
N THR A 196 -0.43 6.12 -4.20
CA THR A 196 -0.87 7.51 -4.03
C THR A 196 -2.20 7.54 -3.30
N ILE A 197 -2.26 8.31 -2.21
CA ILE A 197 -3.47 8.55 -1.43
C ILE A 197 -3.78 10.05 -1.50
N ASN A 198 -4.97 10.38 -1.99
CA ASN A 198 -5.48 11.75 -2.03
C ASN A 198 -6.64 11.91 -1.05
N LEU A 199 -6.58 12.99 -0.27
CA LEU A 199 -7.58 13.40 0.70
C LEU A 199 -8.21 14.71 0.22
N ASN A 200 -9.51 14.69 -0.09
CA ASN A 200 -10.25 15.81 -0.67
C ASN A 200 -11.61 16.05 0.00
#